data_AF-A0A522RSP4-F1
#
_entry.id   AF-A0A522RSP4-F1
#
_cell.length_a   1.000
_cell.length_b   1.000
_cell.length_c   1.000
_cell.angle_alpha   90.00
_cell.angle_beta   90.00
_cell.angle_gamma   90.00
#
_symmetry.space_group_name_H-M   'P 1'
#
loop_
_entity.id
_entity.type
_entity.pdbx_description
1 polymer ?
#
loop_
_entity_poly.entity_id
_entity_poly.type
_entity_poly.pdbx_seq_one_letter_code
_entity_poly.pdbx_strand_id
1 'polypeptide(L)'
;MIELSFAKLLLLAVIALVVLGPEKLPKAARMAGVMLRRLRLGWENVRSEVERELELEEIRRSAKEAAERADAMRKAADAGLHSAHTAVNETVADVAKVATSEPVRESRDGNA
;
A
#
# COMPACT_ATOMS: atom_id res chain seq x y z
N MET A 1 36.48 16.69 5.13
CA MET A 1 35.93 16.15 6.40
C MET A 1 35.99 17.25 7.44
N ILE A 2 34.87 17.64 8.05
CA ILE A 2 34.88 18.64 9.13
C ILE A 2 35.23 17.91 10.42
N GLU A 3 36.45 18.08 10.89
CA GLU A 3 36.86 17.51 12.17
C GLU A 3 36.40 18.41 13.32
N LEU A 4 35.33 18.00 14.00
CA LEU A 4 34.80 18.66 15.17
C LEU A 4 35.66 18.31 16.40
N SER A 5 36.76 19.04 16.59
CA SER A 5 37.58 18.96 17.80
C SER A 5 37.17 20.04 18.80
N PHE A 6 37.16 19.71 20.10
CA PHE A 6 36.83 20.67 21.16
C PHE A 6 37.67 21.95 21.08
N ALA A 7 38.97 21.81 20.76
CA ALA A 7 39.87 22.95 20.58
C ALA A 7 39.43 23.89 19.44
N LYS A 8 38.94 23.34 18.33
CA LYS A 8 38.45 24.13 17.18
C LYS A 8 37.15 24.88 17.53
N LEU A 9 36.26 24.25 18.30
CA LEU A 9 35.04 24.91 18.80
C LEU A 9 35.36 26.08 19.73
N LEU A 10 36.32 25.89 20.64
CA LEU A 10 36.73 26.94 21.58
C LEU A 10 37.39 28.11 20.83
N LEU A 11 38.27 27.83 19.87
CA LEU A 11 38.87 28.86 19.01
C LEU A 11 37.80 29.66 18.24
N LEU A 12 36.81 28.98 17.66
CA LEU A 12 35.70 29.63 16.96
C LEU A 12 34.88 30.52 17.90
N ALA A 13 34.60 30.05 19.12
CA ALA A 13 33.88 30.84 20.13
C ALA A 13 34.64 32.11 20.49
N VAL A 14 35.96 32.03 20.66
CA VAL A 14 36.80 33.21 20.93
C VAL A 14 36.78 34.18 19.75
N ILE A 15 36.93 33.70 18.52
CA ILE A 15 36.87 34.55 17.32
C ILE A 15 35.50 35.25 17.23
N ALA A 16 34.42 34.52 17.46
CA ALA A 16 33.08 35.08 17.45
C ALA A 16 32.88 36.15 18.54
N LEU A 17 33.47 35.96 19.74
CA LEU A 17 33.45 36.96 20.81
C LEU A 17 34.22 38.22 20.43
N VAL A 18 35.36 38.10 19.75
CA VAL A 18 36.16 39.26 19.32
C VAL A 18 35.49 40.03 18.20
N VAL A 19 34.98 39.34 17.17
CA VAL A 19 34.40 39.97 15.97
C VAL A 19 33.03 40.59 16.26
N LEU A 20 32.16 39.84 16.95
CA LEU A 20 30.79 40.28 17.20
C LEU A 20 30.66 41.03 18.54
N GLY A 21 31.53 40.73 19.51
CA GLY A 21 31.47 41.24 20.86
C GLY A 21 30.69 40.32 21.82
N PRO A 22 31.11 40.19 23.09
CA PRO A 22 30.48 39.31 24.08
C PRO A 22 29.01 39.64 24.37
N GLU A 23 28.60 40.90 24.19
CA GLU A 23 27.23 41.33 24.45
C GLU A 23 26.28 41.03 23.28
N LYS A 24 26.81 41.00 22.04
CA LYS A 24 26.01 40.85 20.81
C LYS A 24 25.90 39.40 20.36
N LEU A 25 26.89 38.56 20.66
CA LEU A 25 26.88 37.12 20.38
C LEU A 25 25.65 36.40 20.97
N PRO A 26 25.30 36.56 22.26
CA PRO A 26 24.10 35.92 22.82
C PRO A 26 22.81 36.46 22.21
N LYS A 27 22.77 37.74 21.82
CA LYS A 27 21.62 38.34 21.14
C LYS A 27 21.43 37.72 19.74
N ALA A 28 22.51 37.58 18.97
CA ALA A 28 22.50 36.94 17.66
C ALA A 28 22.13 35.45 17.74
N ALA A 29 22.69 34.72 18.71
CA ALA A 29 22.37 33.31 18.94
C ALA A 29 20.88 33.11 19.30
N ARG A 30 20.30 34.01 20.10
CA ARG A 30 18.85 34.00 20.40
C ARG A 30 18.01 34.25 19.14
N MET A 31 18.39 35.22 18.32
CA MET A 31 17.67 35.52 17.06
C MET A 31 17.74 34.35 16.07
N ALA A 32 18.96 33.81 15.87
CA ALA A 32 19.18 32.63 15.04
C ALA A 32 18.43 31.41 15.57
N GLY A 33 18.41 31.21 16.89
CA GLY A 33 17.68 30.13 17.55
C GLY A 33 16.16 30.22 17.34
N VAL A 34 15.57 31.43 17.41
CA VAL A 34 14.14 31.64 17.13
C VAL A 34 13.82 31.36 15.65
N MET A 35 14.65 31.82 14.70
CA MET A 35 14.47 31.50 13.29
C MET A 35 14.62 30.01 13.00
N LEU A 36 15.63 29.36 13.58
CA LEU A 36 15.86 27.93 13.43
C LEU A 36 14.72 27.10 14.06
N ARG A 37 14.16 27.54 15.19
CA ARG A 37 12.99 26.91 15.81
C ARG A 37 11.77 26.99 14.89
N ARG A 38 11.54 28.14 14.26
CA ARG A 38 10.45 28.32 13.28
C ARG A 38 10.68 27.46 12.04
N LEU A 39 11.91 27.37 11.54
CA LEU A 39 12.29 26.51 10.42
C LEU A 39 12.07 25.02 10.74
N ARG A 40 12.45 24.56 11.94
CA ARG A 40 12.17 23.19 12.39
C ARG A 40 10.68 22.87 12.41
N LEU A 41 9.87 23.76 12.98
CA LEU A 41 8.41 23.62 13.01
C LEU A 41 7.81 23.68 11.60
N GLY A 42 8.36 24.52 10.71
CA GLY A 42 7.97 24.57 9.30
C GLY A 42 8.30 23.29 8.55
N TRP A 43 9.43 22.64 8.86
CA TRP A 43 9.80 21.33 8.29
C TRP A 43 8.86 20.20 8.70
N GLU A 44 8.34 20.24 9.94
CA GLU A 44 7.34 19.27 10.41
C GLU A 44 6.02 19.44 9.65
N ASN A 45 5.60 20.67 9.38
CA ASN A 45 4.41 20.96 8.57
C ASN A 45 4.59 20.56 7.10
N VAL A 46 5.72 20.92 6.48
CA VAL A 46 6.04 20.50 5.10
C VAL A 46 6.13 18.98 5.02
N ARG A 47 6.73 18.32 6.02
CA ARG A 47 6.73 16.85 6.09
C ARG A 47 5.30 16.32 6.18
N SER A 48 4.42 16.92 6.98
CA SER A 48 3.02 16.48 7.07
C SER A 48 2.20 16.71 5.79
N GLU A 49 2.52 17.75 5.02
CA GLU A 49 1.90 18.01 3.71
C GLU A 49 2.45 17.07 2.62
N VAL A 50 3.76 16.80 2.64
CA VAL A 50 4.43 15.84 1.75
C VAL A 50 4.04 14.41 2.10
N GLU A 51 3.84 14.06 3.37
CA GLU A 51 3.27 12.78 3.81
C GLU A 51 1.81 12.67 3.31
N ARG A 52 1.07 13.78 3.22
CA ARG A 52 -0.28 13.80 2.64
C ARG A 52 -0.28 13.56 1.13
N GLU A 53 0.73 14.04 0.41
CA GLU A 53 0.90 13.77 -1.03
C GLU A 53 1.51 12.39 -1.31
N LEU A 54 2.45 11.92 -0.48
CA LEU A 54 3.04 10.57 -0.55
C LEU A 54 2.07 9.47 -0.09
N GLU A 55 1.25 9.69 0.95
CA GLU A 55 0.12 8.81 1.29
C GLU A 55 -0.87 8.77 0.13
N LEU A 56 -1.17 9.89 -0.53
CA LEU A 56 -2.07 9.88 -1.68
C LEU A 56 -1.52 9.04 -2.85
N GLU A 57 -0.21 8.99 -3.04
CA GLU A 57 0.41 8.20 -4.10
C GLU A 57 0.55 6.71 -3.74
N GLU A 58 0.84 6.41 -2.47
CA GLU A 58 0.91 5.03 -1.96
C GLU A 58 -0.50 4.40 -1.78
N ILE A 59 -1.50 5.20 -1.37
CA ILE A 59 -2.92 4.83 -1.35
C ILE A 59 -3.44 4.67 -2.79
N ARG A 60 -3.08 5.55 -3.73
CA ARG A 60 -3.46 5.35 -5.14
C ARG A 60 -2.86 4.08 -5.72
N ARG A 61 -1.59 3.79 -5.42
CA ARG A 61 -0.91 2.59 -5.92
C ARG A 61 -1.54 1.32 -5.34
N SER A 62 -1.79 1.28 -4.04
CA SER A 62 -2.47 0.15 -3.37
C SER A 62 -3.92 -0.01 -3.82
N ALA A 63 -4.66 1.09 -4.05
CA ALA A 63 -6.02 1.04 -4.60
C ALA A 63 -6.05 0.53 -6.04
N LYS A 64 -5.06 0.89 -6.87
CA LYS A 64 -4.92 0.40 -8.24
C LYS A 64 -4.61 -1.10 -8.28
N GLU A 65 -3.69 -1.55 -7.44
CA GLU A 65 -3.38 -2.98 -7.28
C GLU A 65 -4.59 -3.78 -6.75
N ALA A 66 -5.36 -3.22 -5.81
CA ALA A 66 -6.59 -3.83 -5.30
C ALA A 66 -7.68 -3.93 -6.38
N ALA A 67 -7.84 -2.88 -7.20
CA ALA A 67 -8.77 -2.88 -8.32
C ALA A 67 -8.39 -3.92 -9.38
N GLU A 68 -7.12 -4.01 -9.75
CA GLU A 68 -6.61 -5.02 -10.69
C GLU A 68 -6.83 -6.45 -10.17
N ARG A 69 -6.61 -6.68 -8.87
CA ARG A 69 -6.89 -7.99 -8.23
C ARG A 69 -8.37 -8.32 -8.22
N ALA A 70 -9.24 -7.35 -7.95
CA ALA A 70 -10.68 -7.53 -7.98
C ALA A 70 -11.18 -7.88 -9.39
N ASP A 71 -10.65 -7.20 -10.42
CA ASP A 71 -10.96 -7.49 -11.82
C ASP A 71 -10.47 -8.89 -12.23
N ALA A 72 -9.28 -9.30 -11.77
CA ALA A 72 -8.76 -10.65 -12.01
C ALA A 72 -9.63 -11.72 -11.35
N MET A 73 -10.05 -11.51 -10.09
CA MET A 73 -10.96 -12.41 -9.38
C MET A 73 -12.32 -12.52 -10.08
N ARG A 74 -12.85 -11.40 -10.60
CA ARG A 74 -14.13 -11.39 -11.30
C ARG A 74 -14.07 -12.16 -12.60
N LYS A 75 -13.01 -11.97 -13.39
CA LYS A 75 -12.75 -12.77 -14.59
C LYS A 75 -12.59 -14.26 -14.27
N ALA A 76 -11.91 -14.60 -13.19
CA ALA A 76 -11.75 -15.98 -12.73
C ALA A 76 -13.09 -16.60 -12.28
N ALA A 77 -13.94 -15.83 -11.60
CA ALA A 77 -15.27 -16.26 -11.19
C ALA A 77 -16.19 -16.45 -12.41
N ASP A 78 -16.19 -15.52 -13.37
CA ASP A 78 -16.98 -15.64 -14.60
C ASP A 78 -16.57 -16.85 -15.45
N ALA A 79 -15.25 -17.11 -15.54
CA ALA A 79 -14.71 -18.31 -16.17
C ALA A 79 -15.09 -19.59 -15.40
N GLY A 80 -15.00 -19.55 -14.07
CA GLY A 80 -15.43 -20.63 -13.18
C GLY A 80 -16.91 -20.95 -13.33
N LEU A 81 -17.78 -19.94 -13.37
CA LEU A 81 -19.23 -20.09 -13.57
C LEU A 81 -19.56 -20.65 -14.96
N HIS A 82 -18.87 -20.21 -16.02
CA HIS A 82 -19.02 -20.81 -17.36
C HIS A 82 -18.58 -22.27 -17.39
N SER A 83 -17.46 -22.61 -16.73
CA SER A 83 -16.98 -23.98 -16.63
C SER A 83 -17.90 -24.86 -15.78
N ALA A 84 -18.48 -24.32 -14.72
CA ALA A 84 -19.45 -25.02 -13.89
C ALA A 84 -20.78 -25.23 -14.63
N HIS A 85 -21.27 -24.23 -15.38
CA HIS A 85 -22.47 -24.39 -16.20
C HIS A 85 -22.30 -25.43 -17.30
N THR A 86 -21.13 -25.47 -17.95
CA THR A 86 -20.84 -26.48 -18.99
C THR A 86 -20.69 -27.88 -18.38
N ALA A 87 -19.93 -28.03 -17.30
CA ALA A 87 -19.78 -29.30 -16.61
C ALA A 87 -21.12 -29.82 -16.03
N VAL A 88 -21.93 -28.95 -15.44
CA VAL A 88 -23.26 -29.32 -14.91
C VAL A 88 -24.20 -29.69 -16.04
N ASN A 89 -24.23 -28.95 -17.15
CA ASN A 89 -25.07 -29.29 -18.29
C ASN A 89 -24.65 -30.61 -18.95
N GLU A 90 -23.34 -30.89 -19.02
CA GLU A 90 -22.80 -32.16 -19.50
C GLU A 90 -23.16 -33.32 -18.56
N THR A 91 -23.04 -33.12 -17.24
CA THR A 91 -23.43 -34.12 -16.24
C THR A 91 -24.93 -34.38 -16.24
N VAL A 92 -25.75 -33.33 -16.38
CA VAL A 92 -27.21 -33.45 -16.47
C VAL A 92 -27.61 -34.14 -17.78
N ALA A 93 -26.91 -33.85 -18.89
CA ALA A 93 -27.13 -34.53 -20.15
C ALA A 93 -26.76 -36.02 -20.06
N ASP A 94 -25.66 -36.37 -19.41
CA ASP A 94 -25.26 -37.77 -19.18
C ASP A 94 -26.24 -38.50 -18.24
N VAL A 95 -26.68 -37.87 -17.14
CA VAL A 95 -27.68 -38.43 -16.23
C VAL A 95 -29.04 -38.61 -16.93
N ALA A 96 -29.46 -37.66 -17.77
CA ALA A 96 -30.68 -37.77 -18.56
C ALA A 96 -30.59 -38.87 -19.63
N LYS A 97 -29.41 -39.07 -20.22
CA LYS A 97 -29.14 -40.16 -21.19
C LYS A 97 -29.17 -41.52 -20.51
N VAL A 98 -28.61 -41.62 -19.30
CA VAL A 98 -28.64 -42.84 -18.48
C VAL A 98 -30.07 -43.16 -18.03
N ALA A 99 -30.85 -42.16 -17.59
CA ALA A 99 -32.23 -42.33 -17.16
C ALA A 99 -33.21 -42.70 -18.29
N THR A 100 -32.91 -42.32 -19.53
CA THR A 100 -33.75 -42.63 -20.70
C THR A 100 -33.45 -44.03 -21.28
N SER A 101 -32.44 -44.73 -20.76
CA SER A 101 -32.00 -46.04 -21.29
C SER A 101 -32.50 -47.26 -20.50
N GLU A 102 -33.51 -47.11 -19.63
CA GLU A 102 -34.21 -48.26 -19.04
C GLU A 102 -35.54 -48.55 -19.78
N PRO A 103 -35.56 -49.48 -20.77
CA PRO A 103 -36.81 -50.08 -21.19
C PRO A 103 -37.17 -51.18 -20.18
N VAL A 104 -38.22 -50.88 -19.40
CA VAL A 104 -39.30 -51.78 -19.04
C VAL A 104 -39.08 -53.24 -19.49
N ARG A 105 -38.67 -54.10 -18.55
CA ARG A 105 -38.97 -55.55 -18.63
C ARG A 105 -40.13 -55.85 -17.72
N GLU A 106 -41.32 -55.48 -18.19
CA GLU A 106 -42.55 -56.18 -17.85
C GLU A 106 -42.64 -57.41 -18.76
N SER A 107 -42.45 -58.59 -18.17
CA SER A 107 -42.92 -59.85 -18.75
C SER A 107 -43.40 -60.73 -17.62
N ARG A 108 -44.64 -60.43 -17.26
CA ARG A 108 -45.61 -61.43 -16.83
C ARG A 108 -45.78 -62.41 -17.99
N ASP A 109 -45.24 -63.62 -17.90
CA ASP A 109 -45.97 -64.81 -18.33
C ASP A 109 -45.37 -66.11 -17.76
N GLY A 110 -46.26 -67.06 -17.50
CA GLY A 110 -45.98 -68.31 -16.80
C GLY A 110 -45.22 -69.36 -17.62
N ASN A 111 -44.61 -70.30 -16.91
CA ASN A 111 -44.58 -71.75 -17.20
C ASN A 111 -43.67 -72.47 -16.18
N ALA A 112 -44.06 -73.71 -15.86
CA ALA A 112 -43.41 -74.76 -15.05
C ALA A 112 -43.61 -74.72 -13.52
#